data_AF-A0A936JZR1-F1
#
_entry.id   AF-A0A936JZR1-F1
#
_cell.length_a   1.000
_cell.length_b   1.000
_cell.length_c   1.000
_cell.angle_alpha   90.00
_cell.angle_beta   90.00
_cell.angle_gamma   90.00
#
_symmetry.space_group_name_H-M   'P 1'
#
loop_
_entity.id
_entity.type
_entity.pdbx_description
1 polymer ?
#
loop_
_entity_poly.entity_id
_entity_poly.type
_entity_poly.pdbx_seq_one_letter_code
_entity_poly.pdbx_strand_id
1 'polypeptide(L)'
;MKKPILLFAIKCSVILYFAACTGIDKMTTAISATPRVTRGAWKINLYTESRNDKTAAFDDCMLTFEPSGKIIAYKNGQKITGNWAEDDILNRISIQLDTKDPTLVKLNNNWHISHISKGQLNFNTTNNPTDSQLQITSL
;
A
#
# COMPACT_ATOMS: atom_id res chain seq x y z
N MET A 1 -11.28 -46.98 46.47
CA MET A 1 -10.07 -46.16 46.23
C MET A 1 -9.72 -46.16 44.74
N LYS A 2 -10.27 -45.25 43.92
CA LYS A 2 -9.86 -45.01 42.51
C LYS A 2 -10.23 -43.57 42.10
N LYS A 3 -9.60 -42.58 42.74
CA LYS A 3 -9.76 -41.15 42.41
C LYS A 3 -8.46 -40.35 42.16
N PRO A 4 -7.24 -40.92 41.98
CA PRO A 4 -6.07 -40.07 41.69
C PRO A 4 -5.80 -39.85 40.19
N ILE A 5 -6.38 -40.64 39.29
CA ILE A 5 -6.02 -40.62 37.86
C ILE A 5 -6.73 -39.49 37.09
N LEU A 6 -7.96 -39.13 37.46
CA LEU A 6 -8.76 -38.12 36.76
C LEU A 6 -8.20 -36.68 36.93
N LEU A 7 -7.50 -36.43 38.04
CA LEU A 7 -6.93 -35.10 38.35
C LEU A 7 -5.60 -34.82 37.61
N PHE A 8 -4.94 -35.85 37.07
CA PHE A 8 -3.66 -35.68 36.36
C PHE A 8 -3.87 -35.32 34.88
N ALA A 9 -4.89 -35.88 34.22
CA ALA A 9 -5.18 -35.61 32.80
C ALA A 9 -5.66 -34.17 32.54
N ILE A 10 -6.40 -33.57 33.48
CA ILE A 10 -6.86 -32.17 33.37
C ILE A 10 -5.70 -31.17 33.47
N LYS A 11 -4.65 -31.47 34.23
CA LYS A 11 -3.49 -30.58 34.36
C LYS A 11 -2.60 -30.54 33.12
N CYS A 12 -2.45 -31.66 32.39
CA CYS A 12 -1.70 -31.67 31.13
C CYS A 12 -2.43 -30.96 29.98
N SER A 13 -3.77 -30.91 30.01
CA SER A 13 -4.56 -30.30 28.93
C SER A 13 -4.55 -28.76 28.98
N VAL A 14 -4.35 -28.16 30.16
CA VAL A 14 -4.24 -26.69 30.31
C VAL A 14 -2.88 -26.16 29.84
N ILE A 15 -1.82 -26.98 29.88
CA ILE A 15 -0.45 -26.56 29.49
C ILE A 15 -0.30 -26.47 27.96
N LEU A 16 -1.05 -27.27 27.20
CA LEU A 16 -1.03 -27.24 25.73
C LEU A 16 -1.81 -26.06 25.12
N TYR A 17 -2.64 -25.37 25.90
CA TYR A 17 -3.39 -24.21 25.40
C TYR A 17 -2.53 -22.94 25.31
N PHE A 18 -1.44 -22.84 26.07
CA PHE A 18 -0.56 -21.65 26.06
C PHE A 18 0.57 -21.73 25.03
N ALA A 19 0.93 -22.92 24.55
CA ALA A 19 2.01 -23.08 23.56
C ALA A 19 1.55 -22.88 22.10
N ALA A 20 0.23 -22.86 21.85
CA ALA A 20 -0.31 -22.63 20.51
C ALA A 20 -0.30 -21.15 20.08
N CYS A 21 0.08 -20.22 20.97
CA CYS A 21 0.06 -18.78 20.71
C CYS A 21 1.43 -18.13 20.45
N THR A 22 2.53 -18.89 20.33
CA THR A 22 3.86 -18.31 20.04
C THR A 22 4.24 -18.40 18.56
N GLY A 23 3.26 -18.44 17.66
CA GLY A 23 3.46 -18.63 16.22
C GLY A 23 2.85 -17.54 15.34
N ILE A 24 2.49 -16.38 15.88
CA ILE A 24 1.87 -15.28 15.11
C ILE A 24 2.60 -13.95 15.38
N ASP A 25 3.93 -13.94 15.34
CA ASP A 25 4.71 -12.70 15.47
C ASP A 25 5.00 -12.02 14.11
N LYS A 26 4.34 -12.47 13.03
CA LYS A 26 4.45 -11.88 11.68
C LYS A 26 3.10 -11.68 10.97
N MET A 27 2.01 -11.48 11.71
CA MET A 27 0.91 -10.69 11.15
C MET A 27 1.21 -9.23 11.41
N THR A 28 2.12 -8.69 10.59
CA THR A 28 2.40 -7.27 10.50
C THR A 28 1.06 -6.55 10.34
N THR A 29 0.78 -5.58 11.20
CA THR A 29 -0.37 -4.69 11.10
C THR A 29 -0.24 -3.86 9.82
N ALA A 30 -0.58 -4.44 8.67
CA ALA A 30 -0.60 -3.71 7.41
C ALA A 30 -1.61 -2.56 7.56
N ILE A 31 -1.13 -1.33 7.47
CA ILE A 31 -1.98 -0.15 7.52
C ILE A 31 -2.60 -0.02 6.14
N SER A 32 -3.92 -0.19 6.01
CA SER A 32 -4.62 0.04 4.75
C SER A 32 -4.42 1.49 4.29
N ALA A 33 -4.03 1.63 3.03
CA ALA A 33 -3.85 2.87 2.31
C ALA A 33 -5.18 3.46 1.81
N THR A 34 -6.21 2.66 1.54
CA THR A 34 -7.53 3.12 1.08
C THR A 34 -8.07 4.32 1.88
N PRO A 35 -8.22 4.27 3.22
CA PRO A 35 -8.72 5.39 4.00
C PRO A 35 -7.76 6.60 4.05
N ARG A 36 -6.58 6.49 3.45
CA ARG A 36 -5.58 7.55 3.34
C ARG A 36 -5.62 8.15 1.95
N VAL A 37 -5.44 7.36 0.90
CA VAL A 37 -5.41 7.83 -0.49
C VAL A 37 -6.73 8.46 -0.93
N THR A 38 -7.88 8.03 -0.39
CA THR A 38 -9.18 8.58 -0.79
C THR A 38 -9.59 9.86 -0.06
N ARG A 39 -8.70 10.47 0.74
CA ARG A 39 -9.03 11.67 1.54
C ARG A 39 -9.05 12.97 0.75
N GLY A 40 -8.56 12.97 -0.48
CA GLY A 40 -8.49 14.17 -1.30
C GLY A 40 -7.57 14.03 -2.49
N ALA A 41 -7.07 15.17 -2.96
CA ALA A 41 -6.13 15.25 -4.06
C ALA A 41 -4.68 15.19 -3.57
N TRP A 42 -3.83 14.63 -4.43
CA TRP A 42 -2.44 14.35 -4.15
C TRP A 42 -1.56 14.95 -5.23
N LYS A 43 -0.51 15.66 -4.82
CA LYS A 43 0.57 16.09 -5.71
C LYS A 43 1.65 15.03 -5.76
N ILE A 44 2.29 14.87 -6.91
CA ILE A 44 3.52 14.07 -7.04
C ILE A 44 4.70 14.92 -6.60
N ASN A 45 5.40 14.50 -5.56
CA ASN A 45 6.54 15.22 -4.97
C ASN A 45 7.88 14.57 -5.31
N LEU A 46 7.87 13.29 -5.65
CA LEU A 46 9.04 12.57 -6.14
C LEU A 46 8.58 11.50 -7.12
N TYR A 47 9.25 11.41 -8.26
CA TYR A 47 9.22 10.23 -9.11
C TYR A 47 10.63 9.91 -9.59
N THR A 48 11.11 8.71 -9.29
CA THR A 48 12.38 8.21 -9.81
C THR A 48 12.17 6.98 -10.67
N GLU A 49 13.01 6.82 -11.69
CA GLU A 49 13.05 5.65 -12.57
C GLU A 49 14.49 5.14 -12.61
N SER A 50 14.72 3.97 -12.01
CA SER A 50 16.07 3.40 -11.85
C SER A 50 17.06 4.42 -11.26
N ARG A 51 16.66 5.09 -10.18
CA ARG A 51 17.38 6.19 -9.48
C ARG A 51 17.52 7.51 -10.23
N ASN A 52 17.05 7.61 -11.47
CA ASN A 52 17.02 8.89 -12.17
C ASN A 52 15.80 9.68 -11.72
N ASP A 53 16.00 10.87 -11.19
CA ASP A 53 14.92 11.78 -10.88
C ASP A 53 14.23 12.24 -12.17
N LYS A 54 12.92 11.98 -12.27
CA LYS A 54 12.04 12.45 -13.36
C LYS A 54 10.86 13.25 -12.81
N THR A 55 10.95 13.76 -11.58
CA THR A 55 9.86 14.47 -10.89
C THR A 55 9.33 15.64 -11.71
N ALA A 56 10.22 16.40 -12.36
CA ALA A 56 9.83 17.53 -13.22
C ALA A 56 8.88 17.14 -14.37
N ALA A 57 8.92 15.88 -14.85
CA ALA A 57 7.97 15.42 -15.85
C ALA A 57 6.53 15.43 -15.32
N PHE A 58 6.34 15.37 -14.00
CA PHE A 58 5.06 15.35 -13.30
C PHE A 58 4.65 16.71 -12.74
N ASP A 59 5.30 17.80 -13.16
CA ASP A 59 4.86 19.15 -12.83
C ASP A 59 3.37 19.34 -13.19
N ASP A 60 2.66 20.02 -12.30
CA ASP A 60 1.20 20.24 -12.32
C ASP A 60 0.34 18.97 -12.45
N CYS A 61 0.89 17.79 -12.11
CA CYS A 61 0.13 16.56 -12.02
C CYS A 61 -0.53 16.42 -10.65
N MET A 62 -1.85 16.24 -10.64
CA MET A 62 -2.65 15.95 -9.45
C MET A 62 -3.37 14.62 -9.60
N LEU A 63 -3.34 13.79 -8.56
CA LEU A 63 -4.03 12.51 -8.50
C LEU A 63 -5.19 12.58 -7.51
N THR A 64 -6.32 11.96 -7.82
CA THR A 64 -7.45 11.77 -6.90
C THR A 64 -7.87 10.32 -6.95
N PHE A 65 -7.88 9.65 -5.80
CA PHE A 65 -8.31 8.26 -5.65
C PHE A 65 -9.73 8.26 -5.08
N GLU A 66 -10.67 7.68 -5.82
CA GLU A 66 -12.05 7.52 -5.35
C GLU A 66 -12.23 6.17 -4.67
N PRO A 67 -13.03 6.07 -3.59
CA PRO A 67 -13.35 4.80 -2.93
C PRO A 67 -14.01 3.76 -3.84
N SER A 68 -14.54 4.18 -4.99
CA SER A 68 -15.11 3.34 -6.04
C SER A 68 -14.08 2.51 -6.82
N GLY A 69 -12.77 2.73 -6.57
CA GLY A 69 -11.69 2.17 -7.38
C GLY A 69 -11.37 2.97 -8.64
N LYS A 70 -11.91 4.20 -8.80
CA LYS A 70 -11.54 5.12 -9.88
C LYS A 70 -10.40 6.03 -9.47
N ILE A 71 -9.47 6.27 -10.39
CA ILE A 71 -8.41 7.27 -10.22
C ILE A 71 -8.57 8.35 -11.29
N ILE A 72 -8.34 9.59 -10.91
CA ILE A 72 -8.33 10.74 -11.81
C ILE A 72 -6.95 11.38 -11.71
N ALA A 73 -6.29 11.53 -12.85
CA ALA A 73 -5.09 12.33 -13.00
C ALA A 73 -5.43 13.62 -13.76
N TYR A 74 -5.08 14.77 -13.19
CA TYR A 74 -5.12 16.06 -13.89
C TYR A 74 -3.70 16.48 -14.21
N LYS A 75 -3.41 16.70 -15.49
CA LYS A 75 -2.10 17.18 -15.95
C LYS A 75 -2.27 18.11 -17.15
N ASN A 76 -1.60 19.26 -17.15
CA ASN A 76 -1.68 20.25 -18.24
C ASN A 76 -3.12 20.64 -18.61
N GLY A 77 -4.01 20.74 -17.61
CA GLY A 77 -5.44 21.04 -17.81
C GLY A 77 -6.27 19.89 -18.39
N GLN A 78 -5.68 18.73 -18.68
CA GLN A 78 -6.39 17.55 -19.15
C GLN A 78 -6.76 16.63 -17.99
N LYS A 79 -7.98 16.09 -18.04
CA LYS A 79 -8.47 15.07 -17.12
C LYS A 79 -8.28 13.69 -17.75
N ILE A 80 -7.52 12.83 -17.08
CA ILE A 80 -7.31 11.43 -17.43
C ILE A 80 -7.96 10.59 -16.34
N THR A 81 -8.76 9.60 -16.72
CA THR A 81 -9.38 8.65 -15.78
C THR A 81 -8.69 7.30 -15.83
N GLY A 82 -8.95 6.47 -14.84
CA GLY A 82 -8.47 5.10 -14.79
C GLY A 82 -9.06 4.34 -13.63
N ASN A 83 -8.40 3.24 -13.28
CA ASN A 83 -8.73 2.42 -12.12
C ASN A 83 -7.54 2.32 -11.17
N TRP A 84 -7.83 2.14 -9.89
CA TRP A 84 -6.85 1.75 -8.88
C TRP A 84 -7.44 0.67 -7.98
N ALA A 85 -6.55 -0.09 -7.34
CA ALA A 85 -6.95 -1.08 -6.35
C ALA A 85 -5.86 -1.18 -5.28
N GLU A 86 -6.26 -1.47 -4.05
CA GLU A 86 -5.36 -1.87 -2.97
C GLU A 86 -5.35 -3.39 -2.83
N ASP A 87 -4.16 -3.95 -2.67
CA ASP A 87 -3.93 -5.31 -2.21
C ASP A 87 -3.31 -5.25 -0.82
N ASP A 88 -4.17 -5.36 0.20
CA ASP A 88 -3.76 -5.31 1.61
C ASP A 88 -2.85 -6.48 2.00
N ILE A 89 -2.98 -7.63 1.33
CA ILE A 89 -2.19 -8.85 1.61
C ILE A 89 -0.76 -8.66 1.14
N LEU A 90 -0.58 -8.10 -0.07
CA LEU A 90 0.72 -7.82 -0.64
C LEU A 90 1.26 -6.42 -0.31
N ASN A 91 0.47 -5.61 0.41
CA ASN A 91 0.78 -4.22 0.76
C ASN A 91 1.12 -3.37 -0.48
N ARG A 92 0.21 -3.39 -1.48
CA ARG A 92 0.40 -2.74 -2.79
C ARG A 92 -0.81 -1.91 -3.21
N ILE A 93 -0.56 -0.91 -4.05
CA ILE A 93 -1.56 -0.22 -4.86
C ILE A 93 -1.28 -0.47 -6.33
N SER A 94 -2.28 -0.93 -7.06
CA SER A 94 -2.28 -0.96 -8.52
C SER A 94 -2.86 0.35 -9.06
N ILE A 95 -2.18 0.98 -10.01
CA ILE A 95 -2.66 2.16 -10.74
C ILE A 95 -2.73 1.80 -12.22
N GLN A 96 -3.83 2.16 -12.88
CA GLN A 96 -4.03 1.98 -14.31
C GLN A 96 -4.82 3.16 -14.88
N LEU A 97 -4.12 4.15 -15.42
CA LEU A 97 -4.68 5.29 -16.16
C LEU A 97 -4.93 4.94 -17.62
N ASP A 98 -6.07 5.38 -18.16
CA ASP A 98 -6.48 5.20 -19.55
C ASP A 98 -5.84 6.28 -20.44
N THR A 99 -4.53 6.17 -20.66
CA THR A 99 -3.74 7.19 -21.36
C THR A 99 -2.65 6.60 -22.26
N LYS A 100 -2.25 7.38 -23.26
CA LYS A 100 -1.06 7.14 -24.10
C LYS A 100 0.05 8.16 -23.84
N ASP A 101 -0.16 9.10 -22.91
CA ASP A 101 0.86 10.08 -22.53
C ASP A 101 2.06 9.37 -21.90
N PRO A 102 3.26 9.46 -22.48
CA PRO A 102 4.43 8.66 -22.08
C PRO A 102 4.87 8.92 -20.64
N THR A 103 4.52 10.07 -20.06
CA THR A 103 4.80 10.40 -18.66
C THR A 103 3.79 9.74 -17.74
N LEU A 104 2.49 9.87 -18.03
CA LEU A 104 1.44 9.29 -17.20
C LEU A 104 1.41 7.76 -17.25
N VAL A 105 1.79 7.12 -18.37
CA VAL A 105 1.88 5.65 -18.42
C VAL A 105 2.90 5.11 -17.41
N LYS A 106 3.89 5.91 -17.00
CA LYS A 106 4.87 5.50 -15.99
C LYS A 106 4.29 5.34 -14.59
N LEU A 107 3.11 5.92 -14.33
CA LEU A 107 2.36 5.69 -13.09
C LEU A 107 1.61 4.36 -13.11
N ASN A 108 1.37 3.78 -14.29
CA ASN A 108 0.67 2.52 -14.43
C ASN A 108 1.57 1.37 -13.97
N ASN A 109 1.41 0.97 -12.72
CA ASN A 109 2.23 -0.04 -12.09
C ASN A 109 1.53 -0.62 -10.85
N ASN A 110 2.11 -1.69 -10.32
CA ASN A 110 1.75 -2.27 -9.04
C ASN A 110 2.77 -1.85 -7.99
N TRP A 111 2.48 -0.72 -7.36
CA TRP A 111 3.32 -0.02 -6.40
C TRP A 111 3.25 -0.67 -5.02
N HIS A 112 4.38 -1.11 -4.46
CA HIS A 112 4.42 -1.49 -3.06
C HIS A 112 4.45 -0.26 -2.16
N ILE A 113 3.66 -0.29 -1.10
CA ILE A 113 3.51 0.82 -0.16
C ILE A 113 4.65 0.79 0.86
N SER A 114 5.58 1.73 0.80
CA SER A 114 6.72 1.80 1.73
C SER A 114 6.48 2.71 2.92
N HIS A 115 5.57 3.68 2.80
CA HIS A 115 5.21 4.57 3.89
C HIS A 115 3.78 5.11 3.72
N ILE A 116 3.07 5.22 4.85
CA ILE A 116 1.73 5.84 4.92
C ILE A 116 1.70 6.78 6.12
N SER A 117 1.31 8.03 5.87
CA SER A 117 1.01 9.01 6.91
C SER A 117 -0.27 9.79 6.58
N LYS A 118 -0.60 10.80 7.38
CA LYS A 118 -1.78 11.64 7.14
C LYS A 118 -1.70 12.49 5.87
N GLY A 119 -0.49 12.83 5.41
CA GLY A 119 -0.30 13.76 4.29
C GLY A 119 0.79 13.35 3.30
N GLN A 120 1.32 12.14 3.44
CA GLN A 120 2.35 11.61 2.55
C GLN A 120 2.20 10.10 2.41
N LEU A 121 2.27 9.62 1.17
CA LEU A 121 2.45 8.20 0.85
C LEU A 121 3.69 8.03 -0.02
N ASN A 122 4.45 6.99 0.28
CA ASN A 122 5.62 6.60 -0.49
C ASN A 122 5.43 5.20 -1.03
N PHE A 123 5.89 5.00 -2.26
CA PHE A 123 5.83 3.73 -2.95
C PHE A 123 7.16 3.38 -3.61
N ASN A 124 7.37 2.08 -3.83
CA ASN A 124 8.45 1.55 -4.66
C ASN A 124 7.95 0.35 -5.48
N THR A 125 8.67 -0.09 -6.51
CA THR A 125 8.19 -1.18 -7.38
C THR A 125 8.52 -2.59 -6.86
N THR A 126 9.56 -2.75 -6.05
CA THR A 126 10.19 -4.08 -5.82
C THR A 126 10.76 -4.25 -4.40
N ASN A 127 10.32 -3.41 -3.44
CA ASN A 127 10.86 -3.35 -2.06
C ASN A 127 12.34 -2.99 -1.97
N ASN A 128 12.97 -2.68 -3.10
CA ASN A 128 14.34 -2.24 -3.19
C ASN A 128 14.37 -0.74 -3.57
N PRO A 129 15.01 0.13 -2.78
CA PRO A 129 15.06 1.57 -3.03
C PRO A 129 15.82 1.96 -4.30
N THR A 130 16.53 1.02 -4.93
CA THR A 130 17.21 1.26 -6.21
C THR A 130 16.26 1.32 -7.39
N ASP A 131 15.02 0.93 -7.17
CA ASP A 131 14.00 0.85 -8.21
C ASP A 131 13.16 2.13 -8.25
N SER A 132 12.14 2.15 -9.10
CA SER A 132 11.31 3.33 -9.25
C SER A 132 10.58 3.66 -7.94
N GLN A 133 10.65 4.92 -7.54
CA GLN A 133 9.97 5.45 -6.35
C GLN A 133 8.91 6.45 -6.77
N LEU A 134 7.81 6.48 -6.02
CA LEU A 134 6.76 7.47 -6.14
C LEU A 134 6.44 8.01 -4.75
N GLN A 135 6.52 9.33 -4.57
CA GLN A 135 6.04 10.00 -3.39
C GLN A 135 4.91 10.94 -3.78
N ILE A 136 3.81 10.84 -3.05
CA ILE A 136 2.70 11.78 -3.17
C ILE A 136 2.41 12.44 -1.83
N THR A 137 2.08 13.74 -1.86
CA THR A 137 1.63 14.47 -0.66
C THR A 137 0.24 15.06 -0.86
N SER A 138 -0.55 15.07 0.21
CA SER A 138 -1.89 15.65 0.18
C SER A 138 -1.80 17.15 -0.03
N LEU A 139 -2.72 17.68 -0.84
CA LEU A 139 -2.94 19.13 -0.97
C LEU A 139 -3.76 19.69 0.18
#